data_AF-A0A059G122-F1
#
_entry.id   AF-A0A059G122-F1
#
_cell.length_a   1.000
_cell.length_b   1.000
_cell.length_c   1.000
_cell.angle_alpha   90.00
_cell.angle_beta   90.00
_cell.angle_gamma   90.00
#
_symmetry.space_group_name_H-M   'P 1'
#
loop_
_entity.id
_entity.type
_entity.pdbx_description
1 polymer ?
#
loop_
_entity_poly.entity_id
_entity_poly.type
_entity_poly.pdbx_seq_one_letter_code
_entity_poly.pdbx_strand_id
1 'polypeptide(L)'
;MAGFNTVWEIAQFPLYQIWLEGSFRAQIYAISHCTIGDVMIAAVSLTLAYVLVGRGPCSHRRFWATALATTAFGVAYTVFSEWQNVSIRGSWAYRDIMPLVPPFGTGLAPLLQWTILPLPAFALVHRISRA
;
A
#
# COMPACT_ATOMS: atom_id res chain seq x y z
N MET A 1 9.67 5.47 -4.67
CA MET A 1 8.48 4.76 -4.16
C MET A 1 7.28 5.70 -4.07
N ALA A 2 7.39 6.84 -3.38
CA ALA A 2 6.30 7.81 -3.24
C ALA A 2 5.68 8.28 -4.57
N GLY A 3 6.48 8.66 -5.58
CA GLY A 3 5.94 9.11 -6.87
C GLY A 3 5.11 8.05 -7.61
N PHE A 4 5.54 6.77 -7.59
CA PHE A 4 4.78 5.67 -8.18
C PHE A 4 3.50 5.36 -7.41
N ASN A 5 3.54 5.51 -6.08
CA ASN A 5 2.36 5.39 -5.23
C ASN A 5 1.32 6.47 -5.56
N THR A 6 1.71 7.74 -5.69
CA THR A 6 0.77 8.81 -6.08
C THR A 6 0.16 8.57 -7.47
N VAL A 7 0.95 8.10 -8.45
CA VAL A 7 0.42 7.75 -9.77
C VAL A 7 -0.60 6.61 -9.67
N TRP A 8 -0.32 5.60 -8.84
CA TRP A 8 -1.25 4.50 -8.60
C TRP A 8 -2.54 4.98 -7.93
N GLU A 9 -2.43 5.83 -6.92
CA GLU A 9 -3.57 6.42 -6.21
C GLU A 9 -4.49 7.17 -7.17
N ILE A 10 -3.94 8.01 -8.03
CA ILE A 10 -4.71 8.72 -9.07
C ILE A 10 -5.36 7.73 -10.04
N ALA A 11 -4.65 6.67 -10.44
CA ALA A 11 -5.16 5.68 -11.39
C ALA A 11 -6.31 4.83 -10.82
N GLN A 12 -6.27 4.47 -9.54
CA GLN A 12 -7.32 3.69 -8.89
C GLN A 12 -8.48 4.54 -8.38
N PHE A 13 -8.29 5.86 -8.24
CA PHE A 13 -9.28 6.77 -7.67
C PHE A 13 -10.69 6.68 -8.29
N PRO A 14 -10.84 6.48 -9.63
CA PRO A 14 -12.15 6.28 -10.25
C PRO A 14 -12.93 5.06 -9.75
N LEU A 15 -12.32 4.13 -9.01
CA LEU A 15 -12.98 2.94 -8.46
C LEU A 15 -13.73 3.22 -7.14
N TYR A 16 -13.59 4.42 -6.57
CA TYR A 16 -14.23 4.82 -5.32
C TYR A 16 -15.43 5.73 -5.56
N GLN A 17 -16.46 5.65 -4.71
CA GLN A 17 -17.70 6.45 -4.87
C GLN A 17 -17.45 7.96 -4.79
N ILE A 18 -16.46 8.39 -4.01
CA ILE A 18 -16.05 9.79 -3.86
C ILE A 18 -15.62 10.43 -5.19
N TRP A 19 -15.27 9.65 -6.21
CA TRP A 19 -15.02 10.15 -7.56
C TRP A 19 -16.26 10.80 -8.18
N LEU A 20 -17.44 10.20 -7.98
CA LEU A 20 -18.70 10.66 -8.54
C LEU A 20 -19.39 11.69 -7.64
N GLU A 21 -19.37 11.45 -6.33
CA GLU A 21 -20.18 12.20 -5.35
C GLU A 21 -19.37 13.26 -4.59
N GLY A 22 -18.04 13.13 -4.57
CA GLY A 22 -17.17 14.01 -3.80
C GLY A 22 -16.90 15.34 -4.50
N SER A 23 -16.87 16.42 -3.72
CA SER A 23 -16.37 17.72 -4.21
C SER A 23 -14.89 17.64 -4.60
N PHE A 24 -14.42 18.51 -5.49
CA PHE A 24 -13.01 18.57 -5.89
C PHE A 24 -12.04 18.67 -4.70
N ARG A 25 -12.40 19.43 -3.66
CA ARG A 25 -11.61 19.54 -2.42
C ARG A 25 -11.55 18.21 -1.67
N ALA A 26 -12.66 17.50 -1.57
CA ALA A 26 -12.73 16.18 -0.94
C ALA A 26 -11.91 15.15 -1.71
N GLN A 27 -11.92 15.22 -3.04
CA GLN A 27 -11.13 14.33 -3.90
C GLN A 27 -9.62 14.53 -3.71
N ILE A 28 -9.14 15.78 -3.76
CA ILE A 28 -7.73 16.11 -3.51
C ILE A 28 -7.30 15.68 -2.11
N TYR A 29 -8.16 15.94 -1.11
CA TYR A 29 -7.89 15.53 0.27
C TYR A 29 -7.75 14.02 0.36
N ALA A 30 -8.65 13.24 -0.25
CA ALA A 30 -8.60 11.78 -0.25
C ALA A 30 -7.30 11.26 -0.87
N ILE A 31 -6.95 11.71 -2.08
CA ILE A 31 -5.71 11.29 -2.77
C ILE A 31 -4.47 11.63 -1.92
N SER A 32 -4.45 12.83 -1.34
CA SER A 32 -3.32 13.29 -0.51
C SER A 32 -3.21 12.50 0.78
N HIS A 33 -4.34 12.29 1.47
CA HIS A 33 -4.41 11.54 2.71
C HIS A 33 -3.98 10.07 2.49
N CYS A 34 -4.45 9.42 1.42
CA CYS A 34 -4.06 8.06 1.06
C CYS A 34 -2.56 7.98 0.74
N THR A 35 -2.04 8.87 -0.11
CA THR A 35 -0.62 8.91 -0.47
C THR A 35 0.29 9.06 0.77
N ILE A 36 -0.05 10.00 1.67
CA ILE A 36 0.72 10.21 2.89
C ILE A 36 0.60 8.99 3.82
N GLY A 37 -0.62 8.45 3.95
CA GLY A 37 -0.88 7.24 4.72
C GLY A 37 -0.03 6.06 4.26
N ASP A 38 0.05 5.80 2.96
CA ASP A 38 0.84 4.71 2.39
C ASP A 38 2.33 4.87 2.67
N VAL A 39 2.87 6.09 2.54
CA VAL A 39 4.26 6.36 2.87
C VAL A 39 4.54 6.08 4.35
N MET A 40 3.63 6.47 5.24
CA MET A 40 3.74 6.18 6.67
C MET A 40 3.67 4.67 6.96
N ILE A 41 2.70 3.96 6.37
CA ILE A 41 2.56 2.51 6.52
C ILE A 41 3.81 1.80 5.99
N ALA A 42 4.37 2.25 4.86
CA ALA A 42 5.57 1.67 4.28
C ALA A 42 6.78 1.88 5.18
N ALA A 43 6.94 3.08 5.74
CA ALA A 43 8.01 3.38 6.69
C ALA A 43 7.92 2.52 7.94
N VAL A 44 6.74 2.45 8.56
CA VAL A 44 6.50 1.65 9.77
C VAL A 44 6.72 0.16 9.50
N SER A 45 6.18 -0.35 8.38
CA SER A 45 6.35 -1.76 7.97
C SER A 45 7.81 -2.10 7.74
N LEU A 46 8.57 -1.21 7.10
CA LEU A 46 10.00 -1.39 6.87
C LEU A 46 10.77 -1.40 8.18
N THR A 47 10.49 -0.44 9.08
CA THR A 47 11.15 -0.39 10.40
C THR A 47 10.88 -1.66 11.20
N LEU A 48 9.63 -2.12 11.25
CA LEU A 48 9.24 -3.37 11.92
C LEU A 48 9.97 -4.58 11.30
N ALA A 49 9.94 -4.73 9.98
CA ALA A 49 10.63 -5.80 9.28
C ALA A 49 12.13 -5.79 9.56
N TYR A 50 12.77 -4.63 9.50
CA TYR A 50 14.19 -4.48 9.77
C TYR A 50 14.56 -4.89 11.20
N VAL A 51 13.78 -4.44 12.19
CA VAL A 51 13.98 -4.75 13.61
C VAL A 51 13.84 -6.25 13.88
N LEU A 52 12.90 -6.93 13.20
CA LEU A 52 12.60 -8.35 13.40
C LEU A 52 13.55 -9.29 12.67
N VAL A 53 13.84 -9.02 11.38
CA VAL A 53 14.57 -9.96 10.51
C VAL A 53 15.80 -9.37 9.81
N GLY A 54 15.95 -8.05 9.83
CA GLY A 54 17.01 -7.32 9.13
C GLY A 54 18.27 -7.03 9.95
N ARG A 55 18.26 -7.29 11.27
CA ARG A 55 19.41 -7.00 12.14
C ARG A 55 20.65 -7.85 11.83
N GLY A 56 21.81 -7.21 11.94
CA GLY A 56 23.14 -7.81 11.77
C GLY A 56 23.79 -7.49 10.42
N PRO A 57 24.91 -8.16 10.08
CA PRO A 57 25.62 -7.94 8.83
C PRO A 57 24.71 -8.02 7.61
N CYS A 58 24.82 -7.03 6.73
CA CYS A 58 24.09 -6.98 5.47
C CYS A 58 24.40 -8.23 4.63
N SER A 59 23.41 -9.11 4.50
CA SER A 59 23.49 -10.31 3.67
C SER A 59 22.36 -10.32 2.66
N HIS A 60 22.59 -10.93 1.50
CA HIS A 60 21.59 -11.06 0.44
C HIS A 60 20.26 -11.65 0.97
N ARG A 61 20.37 -12.67 1.82
CA ARG A 61 19.22 -13.33 2.43
C ARG A 61 18.44 -12.40 3.36
N ARG A 62 19.13 -11.60 4.18
CA ARG A 62 18.47 -10.66 5.12
C ARG A 62 17.81 -9.49 4.41
N PHE A 63 18.43 -8.98 3.34
CA PHE A 63 17.84 -7.94 2.51
C PHE A 63 16.46 -8.39 1.98
N TRP A 64 16.41 -9.54 1.33
CA TRP A 64 15.16 -10.08 0.79
C TRP A 64 14.17 -10.51 1.87
N ALA A 65 14.64 -11.06 3.00
CA ALA A 65 13.77 -11.34 4.14
C ALA A 65 13.09 -10.07 4.66
N THR A 66 13.83 -8.97 4.78
CA THR A 66 13.29 -7.66 5.20
C THR A 66 12.32 -7.11 4.16
N ALA A 67 12.65 -7.20 2.87
CA ALA A 67 11.78 -6.76 1.79
C ALA A 67 10.44 -7.51 1.79
N LEU A 68 10.47 -8.84 1.85
CA LEU A 68 9.28 -9.69 1.87
C LEU A 68 8.45 -9.45 3.14
N ALA A 69 9.09 -9.32 4.31
CA ALA A 69 8.40 -9.01 5.56
C ALA A 69 7.73 -7.61 5.50
N THR A 70 8.42 -6.61 4.93
CA THR A 70 7.85 -5.27 4.73
C THR A 70 6.60 -5.31 3.84
N THR A 71 6.68 -6.03 2.72
CA THR A 71 5.54 -6.23 1.81
C THR A 71 4.40 -6.96 2.52
N ALA A 72 4.69 -8.02 3.27
CA ALA A 72 3.67 -8.77 4.01
C ALA A 72 2.96 -7.92 5.07
N PHE A 73 3.70 -7.10 5.83
CA PHE A 73 3.10 -6.18 6.79
C PHE A 73 2.24 -5.12 6.13
N GLY A 74 2.70 -4.55 5.01
CA GLY A 74 1.92 -3.63 4.21
C GLY A 74 0.59 -4.22 3.74
N VAL A 75 0.65 -5.39 3.07
CA VAL A 75 -0.55 -6.11 2.62
C VAL A 75 -1.50 -6.43 3.78
N ALA A 76 -0.98 -6.94 4.89
CA ALA A 76 -1.79 -7.27 6.06
C ALA A 76 -2.48 -6.03 6.64
N TYR A 77 -1.76 -4.91 6.73
CA TYR A 77 -2.33 -3.64 7.17
C TYR A 77 -3.40 -3.14 6.20
N THR A 78 -3.19 -3.21 4.89
CA THR A 78 -4.19 -2.81 3.88
C THR A 78 -5.47 -3.61 3.98
N VAL A 79 -5.37 -4.95 4.09
CA VAL A 79 -6.55 -5.81 4.28
C VAL A 79 -7.31 -5.41 5.53
N PHE A 80 -6.59 -5.20 6.64
CA PHE A 80 -7.18 -4.78 7.90
C PHE A 80 -7.83 -3.39 7.82
N SER A 81 -7.13 -2.40 7.24
CA SER A 81 -7.60 -1.01 7.16
C SER A 81 -8.80 -0.87 6.23
N GLU A 82 -8.79 -1.53 5.07
CA GLU A 82 -9.93 -1.53 4.16
C GLU A 82 -11.14 -2.21 4.78
N TRP A 83 -10.95 -3.37 5.41
CA TRP A 83 -12.05 -4.06 6.11
C TRP A 83 -12.66 -3.17 7.21
N GLN A 84 -11.83 -2.54 8.03
CA GLN A 84 -12.29 -1.62 9.08
C GLN A 84 -13.04 -0.42 8.50
N ASN A 85 -12.52 0.23 7.46
CA ASN A 85 -13.12 1.46 6.94
C ASN A 85 -14.35 1.20 6.07
N VAL A 86 -14.38 0.12 5.29
CA VAL A 86 -15.51 -0.23 4.41
C VAL A 86 -16.59 -1.00 5.16
N SER A 87 -16.23 -2.07 5.88
CA SER A 87 -17.22 -2.98 6.47
C SER A 87 -17.72 -2.54 7.84
N ILE A 88 -16.87 -1.89 8.64
CA ILE A 88 -17.23 -1.54 10.03
C ILE A 88 -17.60 -0.07 10.16
N ARG A 89 -16.76 0.84 9.66
CA ARG A 89 -16.95 2.29 9.84
C ARG A 89 -17.76 2.94 8.73
N GLY A 90 -17.86 2.32 7.55
CA GLY A 90 -18.47 2.92 6.36
C GLY A 90 -17.85 4.27 5.98
N SER A 91 -16.57 4.48 6.30
CA SER A 91 -15.89 5.77 6.12
C SER A 91 -15.63 6.09 4.65
N TRP A 92 -15.53 5.07 3.79
CA TRP A 92 -15.55 5.19 2.35
C TRP A 92 -16.20 3.96 1.72
N ALA A 93 -16.67 4.12 0.48
CA ALA A 93 -17.35 3.09 -0.28
C ALA A 93 -16.71 2.89 -1.67
N TYR A 94 -16.60 1.63 -2.06
CA TYR A 94 -16.21 1.26 -3.41
C TYR A 94 -17.38 1.43 -4.38
N ARG A 95 -17.06 1.67 -5.65
CA ARG A 95 -18.02 1.54 -6.73
C ARG A 95 -18.27 0.08 -7.07
N ASP A 96 -19.38 -0.15 -7.76
CA ASP A 96 -19.78 -1.43 -8.36
C ASP A 96 -18.70 -2.01 -9.31
N ILE A 97 -17.90 -1.14 -9.93
CA ILE A 97 -16.80 -1.54 -10.82
C ILE A 97 -15.53 -2.00 -10.09
N MET A 98 -15.44 -1.87 -8.76
CA MET A 98 -14.26 -2.27 -8.00
C MET A 98 -14.25 -3.80 -7.79
N PRO A 99 -13.27 -4.53 -8.32
CA PRO A 99 -13.17 -5.96 -8.04
C PRO A 99 -12.82 -6.16 -6.56
N LEU A 100 -13.56 -7.03 -5.87
CA LEU A 100 -13.35 -7.34 -4.47
C LEU A 100 -12.70 -8.71 -4.32
N VAL A 101 -11.77 -8.82 -3.38
CA VAL A 101 -11.04 -10.05 -3.08
C VAL A 101 -11.59 -10.68 -1.80
N PRO A 102 -12.10 -11.94 -1.86
CA PRO A 102 -12.47 -12.69 -0.66
C PRO A 102 -11.27 -12.98 0.24
N PRO A 103 -11.46 -13.21 1.55
CA PRO A 103 -12.75 -13.32 2.24
C PRO A 103 -13.28 -11.99 2.79
N PHE A 104 -12.46 -10.94 2.89
CA PHE A 104 -12.80 -9.71 3.62
C PHE A 104 -13.47 -8.63 2.75
N GLY A 105 -13.64 -8.88 1.44
CA GLY A 105 -14.20 -7.89 0.52
C GLY A 105 -13.26 -6.71 0.29
N THR A 106 -11.96 -6.91 0.45
CA THR A 106 -10.95 -5.87 0.22
C THR A 106 -10.86 -5.57 -1.28
N GLY A 107 -10.78 -4.30 -1.63
CA GLY A 107 -10.59 -3.87 -3.02
C GLY A 107 -9.31 -4.43 -3.63
N LEU A 108 -9.39 -4.87 -4.89
CA LEU A 108 -8.25 -5.41 -5.62
C LEU A 108 -7.16 -4.35 -5.88
N ALA A 109 -7.54 -3.12 -6.23
CA ALA A 109 -6.58 -2.07 -6.56
C ALA A 109 -5.60 -1.70 -5.43
N PRO A 110 -6.03 -1.50 -4.16
CA PRO A 110 -5.10 -1.26 -3.06
C PRO A 110 -4.25 -2.49 -2.73
N LEU A 111 -4.77 -3.72 -2.92
CA LEU A 111 -3.96 -4.94 -2.76
C LEU A 111 -2.87 -5.07 -3.85
N LEU A 112 -3.22 -4.73 -5.09
CA LEU A 112 -2.26 -4.71 -6.19
C LEU A 112 -1.19 -3.64 -5.96
N GLN A 113 -1.53 -2.48 -5.40
CA GLN A 113 -0.57 -1.46 -5.03
C GLN A 113 0.53 -2.03 -4.10
N TRP A 114 0.11 -2.72 -3.03
CA TRP A 114 1.00 -3.24 -2.02
C TRP A 114 1.78 -4.48 -2.44
N THR A 115 1.36 -5.17 -3.50
CA THR A 115 2.10 -6.32 -4.05
C THR A 115 3.01 -5.93 -5.20
N ILE A 116 2.61 -4.99 -6.05
CA ILE A 116 3.33 -4.60 -7.27
C ILE A 116 4.37 -3.51 -7.02
N LEU A 117 4.14 -2.54 -6.13
CA LEU A 117 5.08 -1.42 -5.94
C LEU A 117 6.30 -1.75 -5.07
N PRO A 118 6.18 -2.47 -3.94
CA PRO A 118 7.33 -2.67 -3.04
C PRO A 118 8.43 -3.55 -3.61
N LEU A 119 8.08 -4.68 -4.27
CA LEU A 119 9.09 -5.65 -4.72
C LEU A 119 10.03 -5.10 -5.80
N PRO A 120 9.57 -4.40 -6.85
CA PRO A 120 10.45 -3.73 -7.80
C PRO A 120 11.27 -2.62 -7.16
N ALA A 121 10.72 -1.89 -6.17
CA ALA A 121 11.46 -0.86 -5.45
C ALA A 121 12.65 -1.48 -4.69
N PHE A 122 12.44 -2.57 -3.96
CA PHE A 122 13.53 -3.31 -3.31
C PHE A 122 14.51 -3.89 -4.31
N ALA A 123 14.04 -4.44 -5.44
CA ALA A 123 14.92 -4.96 -6.49
C ALA A 123 15.83 -3.87 -7.07
N LEU A 124 15.31 -2.67 -7.29
CA LEU A 124 16.07 -1.53 -7.79
C LEU A 124 17.13 -1.08 -6.78
N VAL A 125 16.75 -0.92 -5.50
CA VAL A 125 17.69 -0.57 -4.43
C VAL A 125 18.80 -1.61 -4.31
N HIS A 126 18.45 -2.89 -4.40
CA HIS A 126 19.42 -3.98 -4.35
C HIS A 126 20.43 -3.92 -5.52
N ARG A 127 19.95 -3.62 -6.72
CA ARG A 127 20.80 -3.46 -7.91
C ARG A 127 21.76 -2.29 -7.77
N ILE A 128 21.25 -1.13 -7.33
CA ILE A 128 22.07 0.08 -7.13
C ILE A 128 23.13 -0.16 -6.05
N SER A 129 22.78 -0.85 -4.95
CA SER A 129 23.72 -1.13 -3.87
C SER A 129 24.85 -2.11 -4.24
N ARG A 130 24.77 -2.74 -5.41
CA ARG A 130 25.77 -3.68 -5.94
C ARG A 130 26.58 -3.10 -7.11
N ALA A 131 26.22 -1.93 -7.62
CA ALA A 131 26.93 -1.21 -8.67
C ALA A 131 27.97 -0.27 -8.05
#